data_AF-A0A2V7Y0J4-F1
#
_entry.id   AF-A0A2V7Y0J4-F1
#
_cell.length_a   1.000
_cell.length_b   1.000
_cell.length_c   1.000
_cell.angle_alpha   90.00
_cell.angle_beta   90.00
_cell.angle_gamma   90.00
#
_symmetry.space_group_name_H-M   'P 1'
#
loop_
_entity.id
_entity.type
_entity.pdbx_description
1 polymer ?
#
loop_
_entity_poly.entity_id
_entity_poly.type
_entity_poly.pdbx_seq_one_letter_code
_entity_poly.pdbx_strand_id
1 'polypeptide(L)'
;MQRQAIALFPTCLLAADDKTVVMLAGDVMLGRGIDQIQRHSVDPRIYEDYVHSAVDYVRLAEQKSGPIPRRVAPEYVWGDALSILRSLAPSVRIVNLETAVTASGTPWPGKGIQYRMHPANVDVLTAARIDCAVISNNHVLDWGREVLPDALSALHRAGVKTAGAGSNLEEASAPAIFDLKEGRILVFAMAHESAGVPSSWAASPARSGVNLLRDLSGNDVIANIKRYRKPGDRVVVSIHWGGNWGYDISPEQERFAKTLIDSGLVDIIHGHSSHHPKRIEVYRGHLILYGAGDLINDYEGIGGYAEFRSELSLIYLPALSKSGAIESMLLVPMRMQRFRLNRASADEREWLLRLLQRESRGLRFATTSEGLILARPD
;
A
#
# COMPACT_ATOMS: atom_id res chain seq x y z
N MET A 1 -14.84 29.61 14.66
CA MET A 1 -15.72 29.16 13.56
C MET A 1 -15.98 27.67 13.74
N GLN A 2 -17.22 27.29 14.08
CA GLN A 2 -17.62 25.88 14.19
C GLN A 2 -17.54 25.22 12.81
N ARG A 3 -16.69 24.20 12.66
CA ARG A 3 -16.70 23.30 11.49
C ARG A 3 -17.98 22.45 11.59
N GLN A 4 -18.94 22.67 10.68
CA GLN A 4 -20.12 21.80 10.58
C GLN A 4 -19.68 20.42 10.07
N ALA A 5 -19.92 19.37 10.86
CA ALA A 5 -19.83 17.99 10.38
C ALA A 5 -20.92 17.77 9.32
N ILE A 6 -20.54 17.20 8.17
CA ILE A 6 -21.52 16.86 7.12
C ILE A 6 -22.26 15.60 7.59
N ALA A 7 -23.57 15.72 7.80
CA ALA A 7 -24.46 14.62 8.23
C ALA A 7 -24.88 13.72 7.05
N LEU A 8 -23.90 13.19 6.31
CA LEU A 8 -24.13 12.20 5.25
C LEU A 8 -23.38 10.93 5.60
N PHE A 9 -24.08 9.79 5.55
CA PHE A 9 -23.46 8.49 5.78
C PHE A 9 -22.37 8.21 4.73
N PRO A 10 -21.24 7.59 5.09
CA PRO A 10 -20.10 7.34 4.20
C PRO A 10 -20.47 6.54 2.96
N THR A 11 -21.39 5.60 3.10
CA THR A 11 -21.94 4.84 1.98
C THR A 11 -22.65 5.74 0.99
N CYS A 12 -23.47 6.70 1.44
CA CYS A 12 -24.13 7.67 0.56
C CYS A 12 -23.14 8.59 -0.19
N LEU A 13 -21.95 8.84 0.38
CA LEU A 13 -20.90 9.63 -0.30
C LEU A 13 -20.26 8.88 -1.47
N LEU A 14 -20.33 7.55 -1.47
CA LEU A 14 -19.76 6.67 -2.48
C LEU A 14 -20.80 6.00 -3.41
N ALA A 15 -22.06 5.89 -2.98
CA ALA A 15 -23.09 5.00 -3.54
C ALA A 15 -23.82 5.53 -4.80
N ALA A 16 -23.19 6.33 -5.64
CA ALA A 16 -23.79 6.63 -6.94
C ALA A 16 -23.44 5.50 -7.92
N ASP A 17 -24.46 4.96 -8.60
CA ASP A 17 -24.42 3.72 -9.41
C ASP A 17 -23.40 3.75 -10.57
N ASP A 18 -22.84 4.91 -10.91
CA ASP A 18 -21.87 5.12 -11.98
C ASP A 18 -20.42 5.25 -11.50
N LYS A 19 -20.17 5.20 -10.19
CA LYS A 19 -18.83 5.39 -9.61
C LYS A 19 -18.09 4.08 -9.42
N THR A 20 -16.79 4.12 -9.70
CA THR A 20 -15.87 3.04 -9.37
C THR A 20 -15.09 3.44 -8.12
N VAL A 21 -15.30 2.72 -7.01
CA VAL A 21 -14.54 2.96 -5.77
C VAL A 21 -13.40 1.95 -5.67
N VAL A 22 -12.18 2.45 -5.62
CA VAL A 22 -10.98 1.63 -5.43
C VAL A 22 -10.49 1.85 -4.01
N MET A 23 -10.19 0.77 -3.29
CA MET A 23 -9.47 0.88 -2.03
C MET A 23 -7.97 0.77 -2.33
N LEU A 24 -7.24 1.79 -1.90
CA LEU A 24 -5.79 1.85 -1.89
C LEU A 24 -5.33 1.97 -0.43
N ALA A 25 -4.17 1.44 -0.14
CA ALA A 25 -3.50 1.63 1.14
C ALA A 25 -1.99 1.75 0.96
N GLY A 26 -1.35 2.15 2.04
CA GLY A 26 0.08 2.06 2.21
C GLY A 26 0.59 0.63 2.32
N ASP A 27 1.78 0.53 2.88
CA ASP A 27 2.55 -0.70 3.00
C ASP A 27 1.92 -1.66 4.03
N VAL A 28 1.75 -2.91 3.62
CA VAL A 28 1.30 -4.02 4.46
C VAL A 28 2.52 -4.88 4.74
N MET A 29 3.19 -4.58 5.84
CA MET A 29 4.39 -5.27 6.32
C MET A 29 3.99 -6.27 7.39
N LEU A 30 3.83 -7.53 7.00
CA LEU A 30 3.38 -8.62 7.87
C LEU A 30 4.54 -9.49 8.39
N GLY A 31 5.77 -9.17 8.00
CA GLY A 31 6.95 -9.90 8.43
C GLY A 31 7.44 -9.51 9.83
N ARG A 32 8.50 -10.17 10.29
CA ARG A 32 9.15 -9.93 11.59
C ARG A 32 8.17 -10.08 12.76
N GLY A 33 7.90 -9.03 13.54
CA GLY A 33 7.10 -9.12 14.76
C GLY A 33 5.67 -9.59 14.52
N ILE A 34 5.05 -9.14 13.43
CA ILE A 34 3.69 -9.56 13.08
C ILE A 34 3.64 -11.04 12.73
N ASP A 35 4.59 -11.56 11.95
CA ASP A 35 4.68 -12.99 11.64
C ASP A 35 4.76 -13.85 12.91
N GLN A 36 5.51 -13.41 13.92
CA GLN A 36 5.69 -14.14 15.18
C GLN A 36 4.43 -14.25 16.05
N ILE A 37 3.40 -13.44 15.80
CA ILE A 37 2.12 -13.55 16.51
C ILE A 37 1.08 -14.36 15.74
N GLN A 38 1.32 -14.69 14.46
CA GLN A 38 0.38 -15.44 13.61
C GLN A 38 0.36 -16.94 13.94
N ARG A 39 -0.54 -17.69 13.29
CA ARG A 39 -0.74 -19.14 13.54
C ARG A 39 0.50 -19.96 13.17
N HIS A 40 1.11 -19.58 12.06
CA HIS A 40 2.39 -20.09 11.60
C HIS A 40 3.39 -18.95 11.71
N SER A 41 4.66 -19.25 11.96
CA SER A 41 5.72 -18.26 11.91
C SER A 41 6.98 -18.90 11.37
N VAL A 42 7.82 -18.11 10.72
CA VAL A 42 9.16 -18.55 10.33
C VAL A 42 10.10 -18.52 11.53
N ASP A 43 11.29 -19.10 11.37
CA ASP A 43 12.38 -18.93 12.33
C ASP A 43 12.57 -17.44 12.60
N PRO A 44 12.52 -16.99 13.88
CA PRO A 44 12.59 -15.60 14.24
C PRO A 44 13.96 -14.97 14.00
N ARG A 45 14.99 -15.74 13.63
CA ARG A 45 16.33 -15.19 13.38
C ARG A 45 16.28 -14.09 12.31
N ILE A 46 16.84 -12.94 12.67
CA ILE A 46 17.00 -11.76 11.82
C ILE A 46 18.51 -11.44 11.74
N TYR A 47 18.93 -10.85 10.62
CA TYR A 47 20.34 -10.55 10.31
C TYR A 47 20.60 -9.03 10.21
N GLU A 48 19.87 -8.24 11.00
CA GLU A 48 20.09 -6.80 11.15
C GLU A 48 21.21 -6.54 12.17
N ASP A 49 21.79 -5.34 12.12
CA ASP A 49 22.92 -4.97 12.99
C ASP A 49 22.53 -4.83 14.48
N TYR A 50 21.26 -4.50 14.76
CA TYR A 50 20.80 -4.14 16.11
C TYR A 50 19.76 -5.10 16.70
N VAL A 51 19.05 -5.85 15.84
CA VAL A 51 18.03 -6.81 16.24
C VAL A 51 18.34 -8.15 15.57
N HIS A 52 18.41 -9.20 16.38
CA HIS A 52 18.74 -10.55 15.89
C HIS A 52 17.57 -11.53 15.98
N SER A 53 16.45 -11.10 16.57
CA SER A 53 15.23 -11.90 16.68
C SER A 53 13.97 -11.07 16.39
N ALA A 54 13.10 -11.59 15.52
CA ALA A 54 11.78 -11.06 15.23
C ALA A 54 10.89 -10.95 16.49
N VAL A 55 11.16 -11.79 17.50
CA VAL A 55 10.45 -11.76 18.79
C VAL A 55 10.72 -10.46 19.55
N ASP A 56 11.86 -9.80 19.32
CA ASP A 56 12.19 -8.55 20.00
C ASP A 56 11.26 -7.41 19.57
N TYR A 57 10.78 -7.38 18.31
CA TYR A 57 9.74 -6.42 17.89
C TYR A 57 8.43 -6.65 18.64
N VAL A 58 8.06 -7.90 18.89
CA VAL A 58 6.88 -8.22 19.71
C VAL A 58 7.08 -7.70 21.14
N ARG A 59 8.27 -7.89 21.72
CA ARG A 59 8.61 -7.40 23.06
C ARG A 59 8.57 -5.87 23.13
N LEU A 60 9.10 -5.17 22.13
CA LEU A 60 9.05 -3.70 22.05
C LEU A 60 7.59 -3.20 22.01
N ALA A 61 6.75 -3.84 21.19
CA ALA A 61 5.34 -3.49 21.09
C ALA A 61 4.59 -3.77 22.41
N GLU A 62 4.89 -4.90 23.08
CA GLU A 62 4.30 -5.26 24.36
C GLU A 62 4.73 -4.32 25.51
N GLN A 63 5.97 -3.86 25.51
CA GLN A 63 6.43 -2.83 26.46
C GLN A 63 5.69 -1.51 26.26
N LYS A 64 5.36 -1.17 25.01
CA LYS A 64 4.68 0.09 24.68
C LYS A 64 3.19 0.05 24.98
N SER A 65 2.51 -1.03 24.65
CA SER A 65 1.03 -1.08 24.62
C SER A 65 0.42 -2.24 25.40
N GLY A 66 1.23 -3.05 26.07
CA GLY A 66 0.78 -4.21 26.83
C GLY A 66 0.68 -5.49 25.99
N PRO A 67 0.25 -6.61 26.61
CA PRO A 67 0.33 -7.94 26.01
C PRO A 67 -0.35 -8.07 24.65
N ILE A 68 0.28 -8.81 23.74
CA ILE A 68 -0.24 -9.14 22.41
C ILE A 68 -0.60 -10.64 22.38
N PRO A 69 -1.78 -11.05 21.90
CA PRO A 69 -2.10 -12.47 21.77
C PRO A 69 -1.15 -13.16 20.77
N ARG A 70 -0.94 -14.47 20.93
CA ARG A 70 -0.16 -15.32 20.01
C ARG A 70 -1.10 -16.26 19.27
N ARG A 71 -0.65 -16.78 18.12
CA ARG A 71 -1.46 -17.62 17.21
C ARG A 71 -2.79 -16.95 16.86
N VAL A 72 -2.72 -15.66 16.57
CA VAL A 72 -3.90 -14.84 16.31
C VAL A 72 -4.64 -15.32 15.07
N ALA A 73 -5.95 -15.05 15.02
CA ALA A 73 -6.73 -15.31 13.81
C ALA A 73 -6.33 -14.30 12.70
N PRO A 74 -6.49 -14.67 11.41
CA PRO A 74 -6.16 -13.81 10.26
C PRO A 74 -6.78 -12.40 10.32
N GLU A 75 -7.94 -12.27 10.95
CA GLU A 75 -8.68 -11.01 11.11
C GLU A 75 -8.01 -10.04 12.09
N TYR A 76 -7.12 -10.53 12.96
CA TYR A 76 -6.61 -9.78 14.11
C TYR A 76 -5.91 -8.48 13.68
N VAL A 77 -4.98 -8.55 12.73
CA VAL A 77 -4.16 -7.38 12.32
C VAL A 77 -5.01 -6.30 11.66
N TRP A 78 -6.10 -6.68 10.99
CA TRP A 78 -7.02 -5.76 10.33
C TRP A 78 -8.00 -5.08 11.28
N GLY A 79 -8.28 -5.71 12.41
CA GLY A 79 -9.08 -5.16 13.49
C GLY A 79 -10.34 -4.42 13.03
N ASP A 80 -10.44 -3.14 13.37
CA ASP A 80 -11.64 -2.34 13.11
C ASP A 80 -11.82 -2.02 11.62
N ALA A 81 -10.75 -2.08 10.82
CA ALA A 81 -10.79 -1.81 9.38
C ALA A 81 -11.76 -2.76 8.66
N LEU A 82 -11.86 -4.01 9.10
CA LEU A 82 -12.74 -5.00 8.47
C LEU A 82 -14.20 -4.56 8.46
N SER A 83 -14.68 -3.97 9.56
CA SER A 83 -16.05 -3.47 9.65
C SER A 83 -16.31 -2.31 8.68
N ILE A 84 -15.31 -1.42 8.54
CA ILE A 84 -15.37 -0.25 7.67
C ILE A 84 -15.35 -0.68 6.21
N LEU A 85 -14.41 -1.55 5.82
CA LEU A 85 -14.28 -2.06 4.45
C LEU A 85 -15.50 -2.87 4.02
N ARG A 86 -16.12 -3.65 4.92
CA ARG A 86 -17.39 -4.33 4.65
C ARG A 86 -18.52 -3.33 4.39
N SER A 87 -18.58 -2.26 5.17
CA SER A 87 -19.63 -1.24 5.01
C SER A 87 -19.46 -0.42 3.73
N LEU A 88 -18.22 -0.08 3.35
CA LEU A 88 -17.94 0.77 2.19
C LEU A 88 -17.91 -0.02 0.87
N ALA A 89 -17.68 -1.33 0.92
CA ALA A 89 -17.76 -2.26 -0.19
C ALA A 89 -17.06 -1.76 -1.49
N PRO A 90 -15.75 -1.42 -1.45
CA PRO A 90 -15.01 -1.00 -2.63
C PRO A 90 -15.00 -2.09 -3.71
N SER A 91 -14.96 -1.67 -4.97
CA SER A 91 -14.97 -2.54 -6.16
C SER A 91 -13.71 -3.41 -6.23
N VAL A 92 -12.55 -2.85 -5.89
CA VAL A 92 -11.24 -3.53 -5.88
C VAL A 92 -10.42 -3.00 -4.70
N ARG A 93 -9.72 -3.90 -3.98
CA ARG A 93 -8.82 -3.60 -2.86
C ARG A 93 -7.38 -3.90 -3.23
N ILE A 94 -6.54 -2.87 -3.23
CA ILE A 94 -5.14 -2.92 -3.67
C ILE A 94 -4.25 -2.47 -2.51
N VAL A 95 -3.23 -3.27 -2.20
CA VAL A 95 -2.22 -2.95 -1.18
C VAL A 95 -0.81 -3.20 -1.72
N ASN A 96 0.20 -2.49 -1.20
CA ASN A 96 1.59 -2.91 -1.37
C ASN A 96 1.91 -3.94 -0.27
N LEU A 97 2.22 -5.17 -0.66
CA LEU A 97 2.65 -6.22 0.25
C LEU A 97 4.18 -6.18 0.35
N GLU A 98 4.68 -5.52 1.39
CA GLU A 98 6.09 -5.21 1.56
C GLU A 98 6.77 -6.21 2.49
N THR A 99 6.79 -7.46 2.06
CA THR A 99 7.44 -8.54 2.79
C THR A 99 7.72 -9.71 1.85
N ALA A 100 8.81 -10.45 2.09
CA ALA A 100 9.00 -11.74 1.44
C ALA A 100 8.02 -12.76 2.01
N VAL A 101 7.33 -13.48 1.13
CA VAL A 101 6.38 -14.53 1.50
C VAL A 101 7.03 -15.89 1.21
N THR A 102 7.72 -16.45 2.20
CA THR A 102 8.38 -17.75 2.09
C THR A 102 8.70 -18.32 3.48
N ALA A 103 8.75 -19.65 3.59
CA ALA A 103 9.24 -20.35 4.77
C ALA A 103 10.73 -20.74 4.64
N SER A 104 11.36 -20.44 3.51
CA SER A 104 12.70 -20.88 3.14
C SER A 104 13.55 -19.72 2.60
N GLY A 105 14.64 -20.03 1.89
CA GLY A 105 15.53 -19.04 1.29
C GLY A 105 16.71 -18.63 2.16
N THR A 106 17.65 -17.92 1.53
CA THR A 106 18.83 -17.35 2.20
C THR A 106 18.68 -15.83 2.24
N PRO A 107 18.96 -15.17 3.39
CA PRO A 107 18.87 -13.72 3.45
C PRO A 107 19.76 -13.06 2.39
N TRP A 108 19.23 -12.04 1.72
CA TRP A 108 19.95 -11.35 0.67
C TRP A 108 21.24 -10.72 1.26
N PRO A 109 22.42 -10.93 0.65
CA PRO A 109 23.68 -10.44 1.19
C PRO A 109 23.68 -8.92 1.39
N GLY A 110 24.03 -8.46 2.59
CA GLY A 110 24.13 -7.04 2.94
C GLY A 110 22.80 -6.30 3.06
N LYS A 111 21.65 -7.01 3.04
CA LYS A 111 20.34 -6.40 3.26
C LYS A 111 20.17 -6.06 4.75
N GLY A 112 20.17 -4.76 5.06
CA GLY A 112 20.21 -4.26 6.43
C GLY A 112 18.92 -4.35 7.23
N ILE A 113 17.76 -4.51 6.58
CA ILE A 113 16.44 -4.76 7.21
C ILE A 113 15.76 -5.86 6.41
N GLN A 114 15.27 -6.90 7.10
CA GLN A 114 14.73 -8.09 6.45
C GLN A 114 13.33 -8.42 6.96
N TYR A 115 12.39 -8.55 6.03
CA TYR A 115 11.03 -8.99 6.29
C TYR A 115 10.77 -10.37 5.70
N ARG A 116 10.17 -11.23 6.51
CA ARG A 116 9.67 -12.53 6.08
C ARG A 116 8.37 -12.85 6.80
N MET A 117 7.37 -13.29 6.05
CA MET A 117 6.18 -13.92 6.60
C MET A 117 6.04 -15.36 6.09
N HIS A 118 5.49 -16.23 6.93
CA HIS A 118 5.22 -17.61 6.57
C HIS A 118 4.07 -17.68 5.52
N PRO A 119 4.21 -18.44 4.41
CA PRO A 119 3.22 -18.49 3.32
C PRO A 119 1.87 -19.09 3.74
N ALA A 120 1.82 -19.88 4.82
CA ALA A 120 0.57 -20.39 5.37
C ALA A 120 -0.32 -19.31 6.03
N ASN A 121 0.18 -18.08 6.19
CA ASN A 121 -0.57 -16.95 6.75
C ASN A 121 -1.16 -16.02 5.68
N VAL A 122 -1.15 -16.40 4.39
CA VAL A 122 -1.72 -15.55 3.32
C VAL A 122 -3.23 -15.32 3.49
N ASP A 123 -3.91 -16.16 4.28
CA ASP A 123 -5.30 -15.94 4.68
C ASP A 123 -5.53 -14.63 5.44
N VAL A 124 -4.48 -14.02 6.01
CA VAL A 124 -4.52 -12.64 6.53
C VAL A 124 -5.00 -11.66 5.45
N LEU A 125 -4.62 -11.81 4.18
CA LEU A 125 -5.04 -10.92 3.10
C LEU A 125 -6.50 -11.19 2.70
N THR A 126 -6.93 -12.45 2.67
CA THR A 126 -8.29 -12.83 2.30
C THR A 126 -9.31 -12.46 3.39
N ALA A 127 -8.89 -12.41 4.66
CA ALA A 127 -9.70 -11.89 5.76
C ALA A 127 -10.20 -10.44 5.52
N ALA A 128 -9.38 -9.61 4.88
CA ALA A 128 -9.74 -8.25 4.45
C ALA A 128 -10.25 -8.18 3.00
N ARG A 129 -10.39 -9.33 2.32
CA ARG A 129 -10.80 -9.45 0.91
C ARG A 129 -9.92 -8.63 -0.03
N ILE A 130 -8.62 -8.61 0.23
CA ILE A 130 -7.65 -7.96 -0.66
C ILE A 130 -7.67 -8.68 -2.01
N ASP A 131 -7.88 -7.90 -3.07
CA ASP A 131 -8.01 -8.43 -4.44
C ASP A 131 -6.64 -8.42 -5.16
N CYS A 132 -5.80 -7.43 -4.85
CA CYS A 132 -4.49 -7.23 -5.45
C CYS A 132 -3.40 -6.97 -4.41
N ALA A 133 -2.33 -7.75 -4.46
CA ALA A 133 -1.07 -7.46 -3.78
C ALA A 133 -0.04 -6.94 -4.80
N VAL A 134 0.32 -5.67 -4.68
CA VAL A 134 1.50 -5.13 -5.36
C VAL A 134 2.74 -5.66 -4.62
N ILE A 135 3.66 -6.26 -5.37
CA ILE A 135 4.86 -6.92 -4.82
C ILE A 135 6.14 -6.39 -5.47
N SER A 136 6.08 -5.18 -6.03
CA SER A 136 7.25 -4.47 -6.55
C SER A 136 7.75 -3.49 -5.49
N ASN A 137 8.57 -3.97 -4.57
CA ASN A 137 9.15 -3.18 -3.49
C ASN A 137 10.53 -3.75 -3.10
N ASN A 138 11.16 -3.09 -2.15
CA ASN A 138 12.51 -3.39 -1.64
C ASN A 138 12.56 -4.57 -0.64
N HIS A 139 11.44 -5.26 -0.38
CA HIS A 139 11.35 -6.37 0.57
C HIS A 139 10.89 -7.71 -0.03
N VAL A 140 10.44 -7.72 -1.28
CA VAL A 140 9.92 -8.94 -1.95
C VAL A 140 10.98 -10.04 -2.15
N LEU A 141 12.27 -9.69 -2.31
CA LEU A 141 13.39 -10.64 -2.50
C LEU A 141 14.37 -10.68 -1.32
N ASP A 142 13.93 -10.28 -0.12
CA ASP A 142 14.79 -10.28 1.09
C ASP A 142 15.42 -11.64 1.38
N TRP A 143 14.79 -12.72 0.94
CA TRP A 143 15.22 -14.11 1.18
C TRP A 143 15.66 -14.83 -0.08
N GLY A 144 16.12 -14.05 -1.07
CA GLY A 144 16.63 -14.58 -2.33
C GLY A 144 15.59 -14.52 -3.44
N ARG A 145 16.08 -14.74 -4.66
CA ARG A 145 15.24 -14.73 -5.87
C ARG A 145 14.54 -16.06 -6.09
N GLU A 146 15.19 -17.13 -5.66
CA GLU A 146 14.76 -18.51 -5.78
C GLU A 146 13.43 -18.79 -5.05
N VAL A 147 13.07 -17.96 -4.06
CA VAL A 147 11.83 -18.08 -3.28
C VAL A 147 10.69 -17.17 -3.77
N LEU A 148 10.90 -16.34 -4.79
CA LEU A 148 9.80 -15.55 -5.38
C LEU A 148 8.62 -16.44 -5.86
N PRO A 149 8.84 -17.65 -6.42
CA PRO A 149 7.75 -18.56 -6.74
C PRO A 149 6.88 -18.96 -5.54
N ASP A 150 7.43 -19.01 -4.32
CA ASP A 150 6.64 -19.30 -3.11
C ASP A 150 5.59 -18.22 -2.89
N ALA A 151 6.00 -16.94 -3.01
CA ALA A 151 5.14 -15.79 -2.85
C ALA A 151 4.02 -15.77 -3.91
N LEU A 152 4.39 -15.90 -5.19
CA LEU A 152 3.43 -15.94 -6.30
C LEU A 152 2.42 -17.09 -6.11
N SER A 153 2.92 -18.28 -5.82
CA SER A 153 2.10 -19.47 -5.65
C SER A 153 1.14 -19.36 -4.46
N ALA A 154 1.61 -18.84 -3.32
CA ALA A 154 0.76 -18.67 -2.14
C ALA A 154 -0.34 -17.61 -2.36
N LEU A 155 0.01 -16.47 -2.97
CA LEU A 155 -0.95 -15.39 -3.27
C LEU A 155 -2.01 -15.84 -4.29
N HIS A 156 -1.59 -16.47 -5.39
CA HIS A 156 -2.52 -16.93 -6.43
C HIS A 156 -3.45 -18.04 -5.93
N ARG A 157 -2.96 -18.98 -5.12
CA ARG A 157 -3.82 -20.00 -4.48
C ARG A 157 -4.86 -19.40 -3.55
N ALA A 158 -4.54 -18.27 -2.92
CA ALA A 158 -5.48 -17.53 -2.07
C ALA A 158 -6.46 -16.66 -2.88
N GLY A 159 -6.36 -16.63 -4.22
CA GLY A 159 -7.19 -15.80 -5.08
C GLY A 159 -6.77 -14.33 -5.14
N VAL A 160 -5.60 -13.98 -4.58
CA VAL A 160 -5.05 -12.62 -4.60
C VAL A 160 -4.22 -12.45 -5.87
N LYS A 161 -4.59 -11.51 -6.74
CA LYS A 161 -3.77 -11.20 -7.93
C LYS A 161 -2.53 -10.42 -7.53
N THR A 162 -1.48 -10.53 -8.34
CA THR A 162 -0.20 -9.86 -8.08
C THR A 162 0.17 -8.94 -9.23
N ALA A 163 0.91 -7.87 -8.93
CA ALA A 163 1.53 -7.01 -9.93
C ALA A 163 2.95 -6.61 -9.51
N GLY A 164 3.85 -6.50 -10.48
CA GLY A 164 5.15 -5.84 -10.29
C GLY A 164 6.33 -6.75 -9.93
N ALA A 165 6.12 -8.05 -9.81
CA ALA A 165 7.20 -9.04 -9.82
C ALA A 165 6.70 -10.33 -10.47
N GLY A 166 7.61 -11.11 -11.06
CA GLY A 166 7.25 -12.31 -11.81
C GLY A 166 8.44 -13.20 -12.12
N SER A 167 8.18 -14.32 -12.79
CA SER A 167 9.21 -15.32 -13.18
C SER A 167 10.14 -14.81 -14.29
N ASN A 168 9.76 -13.73 -14.95
CA ASN A 168 10.50 -13.05 -16.01
C ASN A 168 9.98 -11.59 -16.13
N LEU A 169 10.57 -10.82 -17.04
CA LEU A 169 10.19 -9.42 -17.27
C LEU A 169 8.76 -9.25 -17.80
N GLU A 170 8.25 -10.18 -18.61
CA GLU A 170 6.89 -10.12 -19.13
C GLU A 170 5.87 -10.23 -18.00
N GLU A 171 6.01 -11.23 -17.13
CA GLU A 171 5.17 -11.40 -15.95
C GLU A 171 5.30 -10.24 -14.96
N ALA A 172 6.53 -9.78 -14.70
CA ALA A 172 6.76 -8.69 -13.74
C ALA A 172 6.12 -7.36 -14.22
N SER A 173 6.13 -7.11 -15.53
CA SER A 173 5.58 -5.89 -16.13
C SER A 173 4.08 -5.98 -16.51
N ALA A 174 3.48 -7.18 -16.44
CA ALA A 174 2.06 -7.36 -16.70
C ALA A 174 1.20 -6.72 -15.59
N PRO A 175 0.05 -6.13 -15.94
CA PRO A 175 -0.87 -5.59 -14.95
C PRO A 175 -1.71 -6.70 -14.31
N ALA A 176 -2.10 -6.50 -13.05
CA ALA A 176 -3.27 -7.19 -12.52
C ALA A 176 -4.53 -6.54 -13.12
N ILE A 177 -5.43 -7.36 -13.69
CA ILE A 177 -6.63 -6.88 -14.38
C ILE A 177 -7.88 -7.33 -13.62
N PHE A 178 -8.82 -6.43 -13.36
CA PHE A 178 -10.08 -6.70 -12.68
C PHE A 178 -11.24 -6.22 -13.55
N ASP A 179 -12.16 -7.13 -13.86
CA ASP A 179 -13.38 -6.79 -14.58
C ASP A 179 -14.36 -6.07 -13.63
N LEU A 180 -14.94 -4.98 -14.11
CA LEU A 180 -15.98 -4.24 -13.43
C LEU A 180 -17.32 -4.46 -14.14
N LYS A 181 -18.40 -3.99 -13.53
CA LYS A 181 -19.72 -3.93 -14.19
C LYS A 181 -19.65 -3.12 -15.50
N GLU A 182 -18.82 -2.08 -15.52
CA GLU A 182 -18.51 -1.29 -16.71
C GLU A 182 -16.99 -1.05 -16.84
N GLY A 183 -16.34 -1.72 -17.81
CA GLY A 183 -14.91 -1.60 -18.07
C GLY A 183 -14.06 -2.48 -17.14
N ARG A 184 -12.80 -2.10 -16.94
CA ARG A 184 -11.83 -2.84 -16.13
C ARG A 184 -10.96 -1.89 -15.30
N ILE A 185 -10.33 -2.41 -14.25
CA ILE A 185 -9.18 -1.77 -13.58
C ILE A 185 -7.92 -2.54 -13.94
N LEU A 186 -6.88 -1.83 -14.39
CA LEU A 186 -5.55 -2.36 -14.64
C LEU A 186 -4.59 -1.77 -13.61
N VAL A 187 -3.87 -2.62 -12.88
CA VAL A 187 -2.88 -2.23 -11.88
C VAL A 187 -1.49 -2.59 -12.39
N PHE A 188 -0.73 -1.59 -12.80
CA PHE A 188 0.69 -1.73 -13.11
C PHE A 188 1.49 -1.39 -11.87
N ALA A 189 2.56 -2.14 -11.60
CA ALA A 189 3.40 -1.90 -10.45
C ALA A 189 4.88 -1.90 -10.83
N MET A 190 5.63 -1.01 -10.19
CA MET A 190 7.08 -0.85 -10.38
C MET A 190 7.74 -0.31 -9.12
N ALA A 191 9.06 -0.51 -9.02
CA ALA A 191 9.86 0.02 -7.94
C ALA A 191 11.06 0.78 -8.48
N HIS A 192 11.51 1.78 -7.76
CA HIS A 192 12.64 2.62 -8.13
C HIS A 192 13.79 2.46 -7.14
N GLU A 193 15.03 2.62 -7.60
CA GLU A 193 16.23 2.46 -6.76
C GLU A 193 16.28 3.43 -5.58
N SER A 194 15.61 4.58 -5.69
CA SER A 194 15.53 5.56 -4.60
C SER A 194 14.82 5.05 -3.34
N ALA A 195 14.05 3.96 -3.43
CA ALA A 195 13.44 3.26 -2.29
C ALA A 195 14.28 2.05 -1.81
N GLY A 196 15.54 1.96 -2.22
CA GLY A 196 16.45 0.90 -1.79
C GLY A 196 16.22 -0.44 -2.49
N VAL A 197 15.57 -0.45 -3.66
CA VAL A 197 15.51 -1.66 -4.52
C VAL A 197 16.83 -1.81 -5.28
N PRO A 198 17.60 -2.88 -5.08
CA PRO A 198 18.84 -3.09 -5.83
C PRO A 198 18.59 -3.28 -7.32
N SER A 199 19.43 -2.68 -8.17
CA SER A 199 19.41 -2.90 -9.63
C SER A 199 19.46 -4.38 -10.01
N SER A 200 20.19 -5.17 -9.22
CA SER A 200 20.32 -6.61 -9.38
C SER A 200 19.01 -7.36 -9.23
N TRP A 201 18.00 -6.80 -8.56
CA TRP A 201 16.68 -7.41 -8.36
C TRP A 201 15.79 -7.36 -9.59
N ALA A 202 16.13 -6.51 -10.58
CA ALA A 202 15.37 -6.37 -11.82
C ALA A 202 15.14 -7.72 -12.53
N ALA A 203 13.88 -7.95 -12.91
CA ALA A 203 13.49 -9.03 -13.81
C ALA A 203 14.13 -8.84 -15.19
N SER A 204 14.39 -9.94 -15.87
CA SER A 204 14.84 -9.96 -17.27
C SER A 204 14.02 -11.00 -18.05
N PRO A 205 14.15 -11.07 -19.39
CA PRO A 205 13.42 -12.08 -20.17
C PRO A 205 13.63 -13.52 -19.69
N ALA A 206 14.79 -13.84 -19.08
CA ALA A 206 15.14 -15.18 -18.63
C ALA A 206 15.38 -15.26 -17.11
N ARG A 207 14.98 -14.24 -16.34
CA ARG A 207 15.22 -14.19 -14.89
C ARG A 207 14.06 -13.54 -14.17
N SER A 208 13.60 -14.20 -13.12
CA SER A 208 12.57 -13.66 -12.23
C SER A 208 13.03 -12.39 -11.55
N GLY A 209 12.12 -11.61 -10.98
CA GLY A 209 12.49 -10.40 -10.25
C GLY A 209 11.41 -9.34 -10.25
N VAL A 210 11.82 -8.14 -9.87
CA VAL A 210 10.98 -6.96 -9.74
C VAL A 210 10.91 -6.20 -11.05
N ASN A 211 9.76 -5.61 -11.35
CA ASN A 211 9.62 -4.63 -12.42
C ASN A 211 10.29 -3.30 -12.01
N LEU A 212 11.60 -3.23 -12.23
CA LEU A 212 12.41 -2.09 -11.83
C LEU A 212 12.24 -0.93 -12.82
N LEU A 213 11.83 0.22 -12.30
CA LEU A 213 11.80 1.49 -13.00
C LEU A 213 13.22 2.05 -13.06
N ARG A 214 13.82 2.05 -14.25
CA ARG A 214 15.23 2.45 -14.47
C ARG A 214 15.44 3.95 -14.57
N ASP A 215 14.43 4.67 -15.04
CA ASP A 215 14.44 6.13 -15.12
C ASP A 215 13.03 6.70 -14.91
N LEU A 216 12.97 8.01 -14.73
CA LEU A 216 11.75 8.77 -14.51
C LEU A 216 11.31 9.53 -15.78
N SER A 217 11.51 8.96 -16.98
CA SER A 217 11.02 9.53 -18.25
C SER A 217 9.56 9.19 -18.57
N GLY A 218 9.08 8.03 -18.12
CA GLY A 218 7.71 7.54 -18.33
C GLY A 218 7.45 6.82 -19.66
N ASN A 219 8.39 6.86 -20.61
CA ASN A 219 8.17 6.32 -21.96
C ASN A 219 7.85 4.81 -21.95
N ASP A 220 8.65 4.01 -21.26
CA ASP A 220 8.48 2.55 -21.20
C ASP A 220 7.18 2.17 -20.49
N VAL A 221 6.84 2.90 -19.41
CA VAL A 221 5.60 2.70 -18.66
C VAL A 221 4.38 2.98 -19.54
N ILE A 222 4.39 4.12 -20.25
CA ILE A 222 3.33 4.50 -21.20
C ILE A 222 3.21 3.47 -22.33
N ALA A 223 4.34 3.03 -22.90
CA ALA A 223 4.36 2.02 -23.96
C ALA A 223 3.78 0.69 -23.47
N ASN A 224 4.11 0.27 -22.24
CA ASN A 224 3.56 -0.94 -21.64
C ASN A 224 2.04 -0.83 -21.42
N ILE A 225 1.56 0.28 -20.85
CA ILE A 225 0.12 0.51 -20.63
C ILE A 225 -0.67 0.42 -21.93
N LYS A 226 -0.16 1.01 -23.02
CA LYS A 226 -0.81 0.95 -24.35
C LYS A 226 -1.03 -0.48 -24.87
N ARG A 227 -0.23 -1.46 -24.44
CA ARG A 227 -0.38 -2.86 -24.87
C ARG A 227 -1.64 -3.52 -24.29
N TYR A 228 -2.10 -3.06 -23.12
CA TYR A 228 -3.20 -3.69 -22.38
C TYR A 228 -4.48 -2.86 -22.36
N ARG A 229 -4.35 -1.53 -22.36
CA ARG A 229 -5.47 -0.60 -22.16
C ARG A 229 -6.44 -0.62 -23.35
N LYS A 230 -7.72 -0.68 -23.03
CA LYS A 230 -8.87 -0.59 -23.93
C LYS A 230 -9.78 0.58 -23.49
N PRO A 231 -10.66 1.09 -24.37
CA PRO A 231 -11.65 2.08 -23.97
C PRO A 231 -12.46 1.63 -22.75
N GLY A 232 -12.63 2.53 -21.78
CA GLY A 232 -13.34 2.24 -20.52
C GLY A 232 -12.48 1.62 -19.42
N ASP A 233 -11.21 1.31 -19.67
CA ASP A 233 -10.29 0.87 -18.62
C ASP A 233 -9.86 2.05 -17.74
N ARG A 234 -9.81 1.80 -16.42
CA ARG A 234 -9.17 2.65 -15.43
C ARG A 234 -7.78 2.09 -15.11
N VAL A 235 -6.76 2.93 -15.05
CA VAL A 235 -5.37 2.52 -14.88
C VAL A 235 -4.80 3.10 -13.59
N VAL A 236 -4.35 2.19 -12.72
CA VAL A 236 -3.58 2.50 -11.51
C VAL A 236 -2.13 2.14 -11.77
N VAL A 237 -1.22 3.09 -11.53
CA VAL A 237 0.23 2.84 -11.53
C VAL A 237 0.73 2.94 -10.09
N SER A 238 1.07 1.79 -9.51
CA SER A 238 1.63 1.67 -8.16
C SER A 238 3.15 1.74 -8.20
N ILE A 239 3.76 2.61 -7.39
CA ILE A 239 5.19 2.90 -7.47
C ILE A 239 5.82 2.91 -6.08
N HIS A 240 6.77 2.01 -5.85
CA HIS A 240 7.61 2.02 -4.65
C HIS A 240 8.83 2.91 -4.86
N TRP A 241 8.87 4.09 -4.25
CA TRP A 241 9.88 5.11 -4.58
C TRP A 241 10.15 6.13 -3.47
N GLY A 242 11.29 6.80 -3.57
CA GLY A 242 11.68 7.87 -2.66
C GLY A 242 12.16 7.37 -1.30
N GLY A 243 12.54 8.30 -0.43
CA GLY A 243 13.03 7.97 0.91
C GLY A 243 11.91 7.60 1.88
N ASN A 244 12.28 6.79 2.88
CA ASN A 244 11.39 6.23 3.91
C ASN A 244 10.84 7.25 4.92
N TRP A 245 11.44 8.45 5.01
CA TRP A 245 11.03 9.48 5.96
C TRP A 245 11.20 10.87 5.34
N GLY A 246 10.30 11.79 5.68
CA GLY A 246 10.32 13.16 5.21
C GLY A 246 9.25 13.47 4.16
N TYR A 247 8.81 14.73 4.14
CA TYR A 247 7.71 15.19 3.30
C TYR A 247 8.16 15.65 1.90
N ASP A 248 9.46 15.85 1.69
CA ASP A 248 9.99 16.30 0.40
C ASP A 248 9.68 15.32 -0.74
N ILE A 249 9.21 15.86 -1.86
CA ILE A 249 8.96 15.11 -3.09
C ILE A 249 9.92 15.65 -4.12
N SER A 250 10.73 14.77 -4.72
CA SER A 250 11.72 15.25 -5.67
C SER A 250 11.02 15.84 -6.91
N PRO A 251 11.58 16.90 -7.52
CA PRO A 251 11.03 17.45 -8.76
C PRO A 251 10.91 16.40 -9.88
N GLU A 252 11.76 15.38 -9.88
CA GLU A 252 11.72 14.28 -10.85
C GLU A 252 10.52 13.35 -10.62
N GLN A 253 10.22 13.00 -9.37
CA GLN A 253 9.02 12.22 -9.03
C GLN A 253 7.74 12.97 -9.38
N GLU A 254 7.68 14.28 -9.07
CA GLU A 254 6.54 15.13 -9.43
C GLU A 254 6.37 15.24 -10.95
N ARG A 255 7.44 15.47 -11.71
CA ARG A 255 7.38 15.47 -13.18
C ARG A 255 6.93 14.13 -13.73
N PHE A 256 7.49 13.03 -13.24
CA PHE A 256 7.14 11.69 -13.72
C PHE A 256 5.66 11.36 -13.51
N ALA A 257 5.13 11.58 -12.30
CA ALA A 257 3.72 11.37 -12.01
C ALA A 257 2.82 12.17 -12.97
N LYS A 258 3.15 13.45 -13.18
CA LYS A 258 2.41 14.35 -14.09
C LYS A 258 2.54 13.92 -15.54
N THR A 259 3.70 13.47 -16.00
CA THR A 259 3.90 12.90 -17.34
C THR A 259 3.03 11.67 -17.59
N LEU A 260 2.90 10.78 -16.60
CA LEU A 260 2.04 9.61 -16.72
C LEU A 260 0.55 10.01 -16.84
N ILE A 261 0.08 10.97 -16.04
CA ILE A 261 -1.29 11.52 -16.16
C ILE A 261 -1.48 12.23 -17.50
N ASP A 262 -0.53 13.07 -17.91
CA ASP A 262 -0.58 13.86 -19.15
C ASP A 262 -0.60 13.00 -20.43
N SER A 263 -0.21 11.72 -20.33
CA SER A 263 -0.37 10.75 -21.41
C SER A 263 -1.83 10.43 -21.76
N GLY A 264 -2.78 10.75 -20.86
CA GLY A 264 -4.19 10.40 -20.97
C GLY A 264 -4.47 8.90 -20.76
N LEU A 265 -3.49 8.14 -20.27
CA LEU A 265 -3.59 6.69 -20.06
C LEU A 265 -3.70 6.27 -18.61
N VAL A 266 -3.33 7.13 -17.66
CA VAL A 266 -3.23 6.82 -16.23
C VAL A 266 -4.22 7.67 -15.45
N ASP A 267 -4.95 7.02 -14.54
CA ASP A 267 -6.01 7.67 -13.75
C ASP A 267 -5.60 7.86 -12.29
N ILE A 268 -4.74 6.98 -11.77
CA ILE A 268 -4.21 7.03 -10.41
C ILE A 268 -2.72 6.72 -10.39
N ILE A 269 -1.95 7.57 -9.72
CA ILE A 269 -0.61 7.23 -9.21
C ILE A 269 -0.71 6.84 -7.74
N HIS A 270 -0.26 5.63 -7.40
CA HIS A 270 -0.27 5.05 -6.06
C HIS A 270 1.16 4.85 -5.56
N GLY A 271 1.77 5.91 -5.04
CA GLY A 271 3.12 5.91 -4.48
C GLY A 271 3.17 5.38 -3.04
N HIS A 272 4.22 4.66 -2.68
CA HIS A 272 4.47 4.10 -1.34
C HIS A 272 5.99 4.04 -1.04
N SER A 273 6.42 3.41 0.08
CA SER A 273 7.77 3.41 0.69
C SER A 273 8.01 4.40 1.85
N SER A 274 7.20 5.45 1.98
CA SER A 274 7.51 6.61 2.85
C SER A 274 7.15 6.44 4.33
N HIS A 275 6.67 5.27 4.75
CA HIS A 275 6.22 4.90 6.11
C HIS A 275 5.17 5.80 6.80
N HIS A 276 4.92 6.99 6.27
CA HIS A 276 3.91 7.93 6.71
C HIS A 276 3.21 8.53 5.48
N PRO A 277 1.94 8.96 5.60
CA PRO A 277 1.27 9.65 4.51
C PRO A 277 2.03 10.90 4.06
N LYS A 278 2.17 11.07 2.74
CA LYS A 278 2.71 12.26 2.08
C LYS A 278 1.62 13.00 1.32
N ARG A 279 2.01 14.06 0.62
CA ARG A 279 1.14 14.88 -0.23
C ARG A 279 0.22 14.03 -1.10
N ILE A 280 -1.05 14.43 -1.12
CA ILE A 280 -2.04 14.03 -2.10
C ILE A 280 -2.21 15.18 -3.08
N GLU A 281 -2.25 14.90 -4.38
CA GLU A 281 -2.49 15.91 -5.40
C GLU A 281 -3.59 15.43 -6.34
N VAL A 282 -4.55 16.32 -6.64
CA VAL A 282 -5.42 16.15 -7.80
C VAL A 282 -4.85 17.00 -8.93
N TYR A 283 -4.36 16.33 -9.98
CA TYR A 283 -3.76 16.98 -11.15
C TYR A 283 -4.58 16.60 -12.38
N ARG A 284 -5.14 17.60 -13.06
CA ARG A 284 -6.03 17.43 -14.24
C ARG A 284 -7.19 16.44 -13.99
N GLY A 285 -7.75 16.48 -12.77
CA GLY A 285 -8.85 15.60 -12.37
C GLY A 285 -8.44 14.18 -12.00
N HIS A 286 -7.15 13.86 -11.95
CA HIS A 286 -6.64 12.52 -11.61
C HIS A 286 -5.84 12.53 -10.31
N LEU A 287 -5.84 11.39 -9.61
CA LEU A 287 -5.26 11.27 -8.26
C LEU A 287 -3.78 10.92 -8.32
N ILE A 288 -2.97 11.65 -7.54
CA ILE A 288 -1.58 11.31 -7.26
C ILE A 288 -1.39 11.19 -5.75
N LEU A 289 -1.13 9.97 -5.29
CA LEU A 289 -0.60 9.69 -3.95
C LEU A 289 0.92 9.61 -4.08
N TYR A 290 1.67 10.58 -3.54
CA TYR A 290 3.13 10.53 -3.62
C TYR A 290 3.74 9.51 -2.64
N GLY A 291 3.03 9.24 -1.55
CA GLY A 291 3.40 8.29 -0.52
C GLY A 291 2.20 7.97 0.34
N ALA A 292 1.73 6.72 0.30
CA ALA A 292 0.57 6.25 1.06
C ALA A 292 0.91 5.87 2.51
N GLY A 293 2.20 5.91 2.89
CA GLY A 293 2.71 5.50 4.19
C GLY A 293 2.60 3.99 4.43
N ASP A 294 2.64 3.58 5.70
CA ASP A 294 2.30 2.22 6.09
C ASP A 294 0.82 2.13 6.41
N LEU A 295 0.19 0.99 6.11
CA LEU A 295 -1.07 0.62 6.73
C LEU A 295 -0.85 -0.30 7.93
N ILE A 296 -0.07 -1.37 7.74
CA ILE A 296 0.25 -2.36 8.78
C ILE A 296 1.77 -2.46 8.87
N ASN A 297 2.31 -2.25 10.07
CA ASN A 297 3.74 -2.37 10.38
C ASN A 297 3.95 -2.90 11.81
N ASP A 298 5.20 -3.22 12.14
CA ASP A 298 5.63 -3.65 13.47
C ASP A 298 6.54 -2.60 14.15
N TYR A 299 6.36 -1.31 13.84
CA TYR A 299 7.18 -0.21 14.38
C TYR A 299 6.83 0.20 15.82
N GLU A 300 5.83 -0.45 16.41
CA GLU A 300 5.36 -0.14 17.74
C GLU A 300 6.46 -0.35 18.80
N GLY A 301 6.84 0.75 19.47
CA GLY A 301 7.94 0.74 20.45
C GLY A 301 9.32 1.07 19.88
N ILE A 302 9.44 1.25 18.56
CA ILE A 302 10.68 1.73 17.91
C ILE A 302 10.72 3.27 17.96
N GLY A 303 11.87 3.83 18.38
CA GLY A 303 12.10 5.27 18.45
C GLY A 303 12.79 5.86 17.22
N GLY A 304 12.94 7.19 17.20
CA GLY A 304 13.75 7.92 16.20
C GLY A 304 12.96 8.73 15.16
N TYR A 305 11.67 8.43 14.97
CA TYR A 305 10.81 9.04 13.92
C TYR A 305 9.42 9.45 14.44
N ALA A 306 9.34 9.82 15.72
CA ALA A 306 8.07 10.08 16.42
C ALA A 306 7.26 11.23 15.80
N GLU A 307 7.93 12.19 15.16
CA GLU A 307 7.33 13.33 14.46
C GLU A 307 6.47 12.93 13.26
N PHE A 308 6.74 11.76 12.67
CA PHE A 308 5.99 11.23 11.52
C PHE A 308 4.78 10.41 11.95
N ARG A 309 4.65 10.07 13.24
CA ARG A 309 3.52 9.32 13.81
C ARG A 309 3.26 8.02 13.03
N SER A 310 4.27 7.15 12.92
CA SER A 310 4.18 5.88 12.16
C SER A 310 3.13 4.91 12.69
N GLU A 311 2.55 5.16 13.86
CA GLU A 311 1.39 4.43 14.35
C GLU A 311 0.06 4.90 13.72
N LEU A 312 0.05 6.01 12.98
CA LEU A 312 -1.13 6.52 12.29
C LEU A 312 -1.06 6.23 10.80
N SER A 313 -2.16 5.74 10.24
CA SER A 313 -2.25 5.35 8.84
C SER A 313 -3.58 5.74 8.21
N LEU A 314 -3.66 5.64 6.88
CA LEU A 314 -4.85 5.96 6.10
C LEU A 314 -5.19 4.81 5.15
N ILE A 315 -6.47 4.46 5.09
CA ILE A 315 -7.05 3.73 3.94
C ILE A 315 -7.66 4.79 3.02
N TYR A 316 -7.35 4.71 1.73
CA TYR A 316 -7.78 5.67 0.71
C TYR A 316 -8.85 5.03 -0.17
N LEU A 317 -9.99 5.70 -0.32
CA LEU A 317 -11.11 5.22 -1.13
C LEU A 317 -11.52 6.29 -2.16
N PRO A 318 -10.71 6.53 -3.21
CA PRO A 318 -11.13 7.37 -4.33
C PRO A 318 -12.36 6.78 -5.04
N ALA A 319 -13.33 7.65 -5.27
CA ALA A 319 -14.46 7.40 -6.15
C ALA A 319 -14.16 8.04 -7.52
N LEU A 320 -14.01 7.20 -8.54
CA LEU A 320 -13.72 7.58 -9.91
C LEU A 320 -14.99 7.63 -10.74
N SER A 321 -15.09 8.63 -11.61
CA SER A 321 -16.10 8.72 -12.66
C SER A 321 -15.83 7.70 -13.78
N LYS A 322 -16.72 7.62 -14.77
CA LYS A 322 -16.51 6.79 -15.97
C LYS A 322 -15.30 7.20 -16.80
N SER A 323 -14.88 8.47 -16.72
CA SER A 323 -13.68 8.97 -17.41
C SER A 323 -12.39 8.74 -16.62
N GLY A 324 -12.46 8.14 -15.42
CA GLY A 324 -11.31 7.96 -14.54
C GLY A 324 -10.95 9.20 -13.71
N ALA A 325 -11.72 10.28 -13.82
CA ALA A 325 -11.51 11.47 -12.99
C ALA A 325 -12.00 11.21 -11.56
N ILE A 326 -11.27 11.72 -10.56
CA ILE A 326 -11.66 11.63 -9.16
C ILE A 326 -12.77 12.63 -8.86
N GLU A 327 -13.86 12.16 -8.26
CA GLU A 327 -14.96 13.03 -7.83
C GLU A 327 -14.93 13.33 -6.34
N SER A 328 -14.48 12.34 -5.56
CA SER A 328 -14.26 12.45 -4.13
C SER A 328 -13.36 11.31 -3.67
N MET A 329 -12.86 11.41 -2.45
CA MET A 329 -12.15 10.33 -1.77
C MET A 329 -12.50 10.34 -0.29
N LEU A 330 -12.89 9.18 0.22
CA LEU A 330 -12.93 8.96 1.66
C LEU A 330 -11.57 8.46 2.13
N LEU A 331 -11.03 9.09 3.15
CA LEU A 331 -9.89 8.57 3.89
C LEU A 331 -10.38 8.04 5.23
N VAL A 332 -9.86 6.87 5.62
CA VAL A 332 -10.16 6.22 6.90
C VAL A 332 -8.92 6.32 7.80
N PRO A 333 -8.91 7.23 8.78
CA PRO A 333 -7.87 7.31 9.79
C PRO A 333 -7.81 6.07 10.68
N MET A 334 -6.66 5.41 10.71
CA MET A 334 -6.41 4.24 11.53
C MET A 334 -5.21 4.46 12.45
N ARG A 335 -5.18 3.70 13.56
CA ARG A 335 -4.06 3.62 14.48
C ARG A 335 -3.62 2.17 14.64
N MET A 336 -2.35 1.91 14.37
CA MET A 336 -1.69 0.66 14.76
C MET A 336 -1.42 0.66 16.27
N GLN A 337 -1.93 -0.35 16.95
CA GLN A 337 -1.63 -0.62 18.35
C GLN A 337 -1.83 -2.10 18.64
N ARG A 338 -0.87 -2.72 19.34
CA ARG A 338 -0.77 -4.17 19.56
C ARG A 338 -0.79 -4.96 18.25
N PHE A 339 -0.10 -4.46 17.22
CA PHE A 339 -0.11 -5.02 15.87
C PHE A 339 -1.52 -5.22 15.27
N ARG A 340 -2.46 -4.36 15.67
CA ARG A 340 -3.85 -4.36 15.20
C ARG A 340 -4.23 -2.96 14.74
N LEU A 341 -4.96 -2.87 13.63
CA LEU A 341 -5.61 -1.65 13.17
C LEU A 341 -6.83 -1.33 14.06
N ASN A 342 -6.78 -0.18 14.73
CA ASN A 342 -7.85 0.38 15.54
C ASN A 342 -8.32 1.70 14.93
N ARG A 343 -9.56 2.11 15.20
CA ARG A 343 -10.01 3.47 14.82
C ARG A 343 -9.13 4.51 15.51
N ALA A 344 -8.65 5.49 14.74
CA ALA A 344 -7.94 6.63 15.31
C ALA A 344 -8.88 7.45 16.22
N SER A 345 -8.35 7.95 17.34
CA SER A 345 -9.04 8.86 18.26
C SER A 345 -9.35 10.21 17.62
N ALA A 346 -10.18 11.04 18.27
CA ALA A 346 -10.54 12.35 17.73
C ALA A 346 -9.31 13.25 17.48
N ASP A 347 -8.36 13.28 18.41
CA ASP A 347 -7.16 14.12 18.30
C ASP A 347 -6.23 13.64 17.18
N GLU A 348 -6.14 12.33 16.97
CA GLU A 348 -5.34 11.73 15.90
C GLU A 348 -5.94 11.96 14.52
N ARG A 349 -7.28 11.88 14.43
CA ARG A 349 -8.01 12.25 13.21
C ARG A 349 -7.78 13.71 12.84
N GLU A 350 -7.84 14.61 13.83
CA GLU A 350 -7.57 16.03 13.58
C GLU A 350 -6.09 16.27 13.23
N TRP A 351 -5.16 15.52 13.83
CA TRP A 351 -3.75 15.58 13.45
C TRP A 351 -3.53 15.17 11.99
N LEU A 352 -4.12 14.05 11.56
CA LEU A 352 -4.08 13.59 10.16
C LEU A 352 -4.76 14.59 9.23
N LEU A 353 -5.89 15.16 9.61
CA LEU A 353 -6.57 16.19 8.82
C LEU A 353 -5.68 17.42 8.61
N ARG A 354 -5.01 17.91 9.67
CA ARG A 354 -4.07 19.03 9.56
C ARG A 354 -2.86 18.68 8.69
N LEU A 355 -2.34 17.46 8.81
CA LEU A 355 -1.27 16.97 7.93
C LEU A 355 -1.70 17.03 6.46
N LEU A 356 -2.88 16.47 6.14
CA LEU A 356 -3.42 16.46 4.78
C LEU A 356 -3.66 17.89 4.25
N GLN A 357 -4.21 18.79 5.08
CA GLN A 357 -4.42 20.19 4.72
C GLN A 357 -3.11 20.96 4.46
N ARG A 358 -2.03 20.59 5.16
CA ARG A 358 -0.71 21.21 5.00
C ARG A 358 0.00 20.72 3.73
N GLU A 359 -0.02 19.41 3.50
CA GLU A 359 0.79 18.76 2.46
C GLU A 359 0.10 18.70 1.10
N SER A 360 -1.23 18.55 1.07
CA SER A 360 -1.98 18.20 -0.14
C SER A 360 -2.35 19.40 -1.02
N ARG A 361 -2.62 19.15 -2.31
CA ARG A 361 -2.94 20.17 -3.31
C ARG A 361 -4.16 19.77 -4.15
N GLY A 362 -4.98 20.76 -4.55
CA GLY A 362 -6.15 20.54 -5.39
C GLY A 362 -7.30 19.80 -4.69
N LEU A 363 -7.37 19.91 -3.36
CA LEU A 363 -8.33 19.19 -2.52
C LEU A 363 -8.83 20.04 -1.36
N ARG A 364 -10.14 19.96 -1.10
CA ARG A 364 -10.77 20.40 0.15
C ARG A 364 -11.09 19.20 1.01
N PHE A 365 -10.84 19.34 2.32
CA PHE A 365 -11.07 18.30 3.30
C PHE A 365 -12.16 18.69 4.30
N ALA A 366 -13.01 17.73 4.64
CA ALA A 366 -14.02 17.84 5.68
C ALA A 366 -14.10 16.56 6.52
N THR A 367 -14.50 16.66 7.78
CA THR A 367 -14.72 15.50 8.65
C THR A 367 -16.17 15.05 8.55
N THR A 368 -16.41 13.74 8.45
CA THR A 368 -17.76 13.16 8.50
C THR A 368 -18.22 12.93 9.95
N SER A 369 -19.51 12.65 10.14
CA SER A 369 -20.07 12.26 11.45
C SER A 369 -19.40 11.03 12.08
N GLU A 370 -18.88 10.11 11.27
CA GLU A 370 -18.25 8.86 11.70
C GLU A 370 -16.74 9.00 11.93
N GLY A 371 -16.20 10.21 11.80
CA GLY A 371 -14.77 10.47 11.94
C GLY A 371 -13.95 10.02 10.73
N LEU A 372 -14.56 9.89 9.55
CA LEU A 372 -13.80 9.76 8.31
C LEU A 372 -13.41 11.16 7.79
N ILE A 373 -12.45 11.20 6.88
CA ILE A 373 -12.07 12.44 6.20
C ILE A 373 -12.58 12.34 4.76
N LEU A 374 -13.43 13.28 4.36
CA LEU A 374 -13.88 13.44 2.99
C LEU A 374 -13.01 14.47 2.28
N ALA A 375 -12.35 14.04 1.21
CA ALA A 375 -11.62 14.90 0.29
C ALA A 375 -12.41 15.07 -1.01
N ARG A 376 -12.47 16.29 -1.54
CA ARG A 376 -13.05 16.60 -2.85
C ARG A 376 -12.13 17.51 -3.64
N PRO A 377 -12.04 17.36 -4.98
CA PRO A 377 -11.37 18.34 -5.82
C PRO A 377 -11.86 19.77 -5.56
N ASP A 378 -10.94 20.73 -5.72
CA ASP A 378 -11.23 22.17 -5.63
C ASP A 378 -12.21 22.65 -6.72
#